data_AF-A0A848Y7S6-F1
#
_entry.id   AF-A0A848Y7S6-F1
#
_cell.length_a   1.000
_cell.length_b   1.000
_cell.length_c   1.000
_cell.angle_alpha   90.00
_cell.angle_beta   90.00
_cell.angle_gamma   90.00
#
_symmetry.space_group_name_H-M   'P 1'
#
loop_
_entity.id
_entity.type
_entity.pdbx_description
1 polymer ?
#
loop_
_entity_poly.entity_id
_entity_poly.type
_entity_poly.pdbx_seq_one_letter_code
_entity_poly.pdbx_strand_id
1 'polypeptide(L)'
;VKGKVSLGAVPEGLKPVYVHRQSRALPEILQQLLIGSNNYVTNQVFLEIGARKLGAPVSLNKSLQVARKLLAEQGLAKAIHLEEGSGISRGNRFTARGLAKVLHQFAPHAGLMRRTKAGSRYKTGTLSGVRTLAGFANTTKHGVVRFVISIRGGSSRLRFRLLRAIERGL
;
A
#
# COMPACT_ATOMS: atom_id res chain seq x y z
N VAL A 1 1.61 8.90 39.30
CA VAL A 1 2.79 9.71 38.94
C VAL A 1 2.71 11.03 39.71
N LYS A 2 3.77 11.45 40.42
CA LYS A 2 3.86 12.79 41.03
C LYS A 2 4.82 13.62 40.17
N GLY A 3 4.38 14.78 39.66
CA GLY A 3 5.17 15.67 38.77
C GLY A 3 4.42 16.12 37.51
N LYS A 4 4.96 17.09 36.77
CA LYS A 4 4.44 17.56 35.47
C LYS A 4 4.91 16.62 34.35
N VAL A 5 4.01 16.32 33.41
CA VAL A 5 4.34 15.62 32.17
C VAL A 5 5.04 16.61 31.22
N SER A 6 6.18 16.22 30.65
CA SER A 6 6.95 17.01 29.69
C SER A 6 7.40 16.17 28.50
N LEU A 7 7.76 16.83 27.39
CA LEU A 7 8.36 16.21 26.22
C LEU A 7 9.89 16.37 26.27
N GLY A 8 10.63 15.35 25.86
CA GLY A 8 12.09 15.38 25.81
C GLY A 8 12.67 14.13 25.17
N ALA A 9 13.96 14.17 24.84
CA ALA A 9 14.69 12.99 24.43
C ALA A 9 14.92 12.06 25.63
N VAL A 10 15.01 10.76 25.38
CA VAL A 10 15.41 9.80 26.41
C VAL A 10 16.91 9.98 26.69
N PRO A 11 17.34 10.25 27.93
CA PRO A 11 18.76 10.34 28.28
C PRO A 11 19.56 9.12 27.85
N GLU A 12 20.81 9.36 27.43
CA GLU A 12 21.74 8.29 27.05
C GLU A 12 22.02 7.36 28.24
N GLY A 13 22.20 6.07 27.97
CA GLY A 13 22.49 5.06 28.99
C GLY A 13 21.28 4.54 29.78
N LEU A 14 20.08 5.12 29.63
CA LEU A 14 18.88 4.57 30.25
C LEU A 14 18.49 3.21 29.64
N LYS A 15 18.31 2.21 30.51
CA LYS A 15 17.81 0.89 30.12
C LYS A 15 16.28 0.90 30.09
N PRO A 16 15.63 0.43 29.00
CA PRO A 16 14.18 0.29 28.97
C PRO A 16 13.70 -0.66 30.07
N VAL A 17 12.67 -0.26 30.81
CA VAL A 17 11.98 -1.14 31.77
C VAL A 17 11.14 -2.20 31.05
N TYR A 18 10.62 -1.86 29.87
CA TYR A 18 9.85 -2.77 29.03
C TYR A 18 10.08 -2.42 27.55
N VAL A 19 10.26 -3.45 26.73
CA VAL A 19 10.31 -3.32 25.27
C VAL A 19 9.16 -4.13 24.70
N HIS A 20 8.14 -3.43 24.19
CA HIS A 20 7.06 -4.10 23.49
C HIS A 20 7.56 -4.67 22.17
N ARG A 21 7.56 -6.00 22.03
CA ARG A 21 7.79 -6.67 20.75
C ARG A 21 6.43 -6.91 20.09
N GLN A 22 6.28 -6.42 18.87
CA GLN A 22 5.08 -6.70 18.08
C GLN A 22 4.90 -8.21 17.94
N SER A 23 3.78 -8.72 18.45
CA SER A 23 3.49 -10.15 18.47
C SER A 23 3.11 -10.72 17.11
N ARG A 24 2.62 -9.87 16.19
CA ARG A 24 2.19 -10.27 14.85
C ARG A 24 3.36 -10.23 13.86
N ALA A 25 3.41 -11.21 12.98
CA ALA A 25 4.37 -11.21 11.88
C ALA A 25 4.04 -10.11 10.86
N LEU A 26 5.04 -9.61 10.14
CA LEU A 26 4.84 -8.57 9.13
C LEU A 26 3.76 -8.92 8.08
N PRO A 27 3.65 -10.16 7.55
CA PRO A 27 2.59 -10.52 6.61
C PRO A 27 1.17 -10.31 7.17
N GLU A 28 0.96 -10.58 8.46
CA GLU A 28 -0.33 -10.36 9.12
C GLU A 28 -0.65 -8.87 9.22
N ILE A 29 0.34 -8.05 9.61
CA ILE A 29 0.22 -6.59 9.66
C ILE A 29 -0.11 -6.03 8.26
N LEU A 30 0.60 -6.51 7.22
CA LEU A 30 0.37 -6.09 5.83
C LEU A 30 -1.00 -6.53 5.32
N GLN A 31 -1.47 -7.73 5.69
CA GLN A 31 -2.81 -8.18 5.32
C GLN A 31 -3.88 -7.29 5.96
N GLN A 32 -3.78 -7.00 7.25
CA GLN A 32 -4.72 -6.12 7.94
C GLN A 32 -4.69 -4.69 7.38
N LEU A 33 -3.49 -4.18 7.05
CA LEU A 33 -3.32 -2.90 6.35
C LEU A 33 -4.07 -2.90 5.01
N LEU A 34 -3.91 -3.94 4.18
CA LEU A 34 -4.54 -4.02 2.87
C LEU A 34 -6.06 -4.16 2.96
N ILE A 35 -6.57 -4.96 3.91
CA ILE A 35 -8.00 -5.17 4.13
C ILE A 35 -8.67 -3.91 4.68
N GLY A 36 -8.05 -3.27 5.67
CA GLY A 36 -8.56 -2.09 6.36
C GLY A 36 -8.26 -0.77 5.64
N SER A 37 -7.38 -0.77 4.64
CA SER A 37 -6.88 0.45 3.99
C SER A 37 -6.33 1.47 4.99
N ASN A 38 -5.52 0.99 5.95
CA ASN A 38 -5.10 1.80 7.08
C ASN A 38 -3.90 2.69 6.73
N ASN A 39 -4.14 4.00 6.58
CA ASN A 39 -3.12 4.96 6.21
C ASN A 39 -2.02 5.11 7.28
N TYR A 40 -2.39 5.05 8.56
CA TYR A 40 -1.43 5.16 9.67
C TYR A 40 -0.42 4.02 9.63
N VAL A 41 -0.88 2.77 9.60
CA VAL A 41 0.02 1.60 9.52
C VAL A 41 0.84 1.61 8.23
N THR A 42 0.25 2.04 7.11
CA THR A 42 0.98 2.16 5.84
C THR A 42 2.14 3.14 5.93
N ASN A 43 1.91 4.32 6.51
CA ASN A 43 2.96 5.32 6.65
C ASN A 43 4.03 4.90 7.68
N GLN A 44 3.66 4.19 8.76
CA GLN A 44 4.64 3.61 9.68
C GLN A 44 5.57 2.60 8.96
N VAL A 45 4.99 1.66 8.20
CA VAL A 45 5.79 0.70 7.40
C VAL A 45 6.65 1.43 6.36
N PHE A 46 6.10 2.43 5.68
CA PHE A 46 6.82 3.20 4.67
C PHE A 46 8.02 3.95 5.26
N LEU A 47 7.82 4.61 6.40
CA LEU A 47 8.86 5.32 7.15
C LEU A 47 9.97 4.37 7.63
N GLU A 48 9.58 3.20 8.14
CA GLU A 48 10.53 2.18 8.61
C GLU A 48 11.38 1.60 7.48
N ILE A 49 10.84 1.43 6.27
CA ILE A 49 11.62 1.01 5.09
C ILE A 49 12.78 1.99 4.82
N GLY A 50 12.53 3.29 4.95
CA GLY A 50 13.55 4.34 4.78
C GLY A 50 14.63 4.24 5.85
N ALA A 51 14.24 4.15 7.12
CA ALA A 51 15.19 4.01 8.23
C ALA A 51 16.01 2.71 8.13
N ARG A 52 15.38 1.60 7.76
CA ARG A 52 16.06 0.30 7.66
C ARG A 52 17.12 0.27 6.57
N LYS A 53 16.93 1.03 5.49
CA LYS A 53 17.86 1.09 4.35
C LYS A 53 18.90 2.20 4.46
N LEU A 54 18.55 3.34 5.08
CA LEU A 54 19.37 4.56 5.09
C LEU A 54 19.71 5.05 6.51
N GLY A 55 19.48 4.23 7.54
CA GLY A 55 19.75 4.53 8.95
C GLY A 55 18.63 5.29 9.67
N ALA A 56 18.60 5.22 11.00
CA ALA A 56 17.68 5.97 11.86
C ALA A 56 18.04 7.48 11.90
N PRO A 57 17.14 8.38 12.34
CA PRO A 57 15.71 8.17 12.64
C PRO A 57 14.87 8.00 11.35
N VAL A 58 13.60 7.62 11.47
CA VAL A 58 12.68 7.57 10.33
C VAL A 58 12.51 8.94 9.66
N SER A 59 12.34 8.97 8.33
CA SER A 59 12.14 10.19 7.57
C SER A 59 11.42 9.91 6.25
N LEU A 60 10.44 10.76 5.90
CA LEU A 60 9.73 10.66 4.64
C LEU A 60 10.67 10.76 3.43
N ASN A 61 11.66 11.67 3.48
CA ASN A 61 12.61 11.85 2.39
C ASN A 61 13.44 10.58 2.13
N LYS A 62 13.90 9.91 3.21
CA LYS A 62 14.63 8.65 3.11
C LYS A 62 13.76 7.55 2.51
N SER A 63 12.51 7.43 2.95
CA SER A 63 11.56 6.46 2.39
C SER A 63 11.24 6.71 0.92
N LEU A 64 11.05 7.97 0.53
CA LEU A 64 10.84 8.36 -0.86
C LEU A 64 12.06 8.07 -1.73
N GLN A 65 13.27 8.32 -1.22
CA GLN A 65 14.52 7.99 -1.93
C GLN A 65 14.61 6.48 -2.18
N VAL A 66 14.37 5.65 -1.16
CA VAL A 66 14.36 4.19 -1.29
C VAL A 66 13.28 3.73 -2.27
N ALA A 67 12.05 4.24 -2.14
CA ALA A 67 10.95 3.86 -3.02
C ALA A 67 11.21 4.25 -4.48
N ARG A 68 11.75 5.45 -4.74
CA ARG A 68 12.12 5.90 -6.09
C ARG A 68 13.20 5.01 -6.70
N LYS A 69 14.21 4.63 -5.92
CA LYS A 69 15.25 3.69 -6.36
C LYS A 69 14.64 2.33 -6.74
N LEU A 70 13.81 1.75 -5.87
CA LEU A 70 13.12 0.47 -6.14
C LEU A 70 12.21 0.54 -7.37
N LEU A 71 11.49 1.65 -7.55
CA LEU A 71 10.67 1.87 -8.75
C LEU A 71 11.53 2.00 -10.00
N ALA A 72 12.65 2.73 -9.94
CA ALA A 72 13.57 2.90 -11.07
C ALA A 72 14.20 1.57 -11.51
N GLU A 73 14.63 0.73 -10.57
CA GLU A 73 15.15 -0.62 -10.82
C GLU A 73 14.13 -1.51 -11.55
N GLN A 74 12.83 -1.25 -11.35
CA GLN A 74 11.74 -1.94 -12.04
C GLN A 74 11.29 -1.22 -13.31
N GLY A 75 11.98 -0.18 -13.77
CA GLY A 75 11.60 0.64 -14.93
C GLY A 75 10.30 1.43 -14.74
N LEU A 76 9.96 1.78 -13.50
CA LEU A 76 8.70 2.44 -13.12
C LEU A 76 8.87 3.92 -12.73
N ALA A 77 10.08 4.48 -12.83
CA ALA A 77 10.37 5.87 -12.41
C ALA A 77 9.48 6.92 -13.10
N LYS A 78 9.14 6.72 -14.38
CA LYS A 78 8.20 7.60 -15.13
C LYS A 78 6.74 7.23 -14.94
N ALA A 79 6.46 6.01 -14.47
CA ALA A 79 5.12 5.44 -14.43
C ALA A 79 4.44 5.61 -13.08
N ILE A 80 5.20 5.79 -11.99
CA ILE A 80 4.71 5.93 -10.62
C ILE A 80 5.49 7.05 -9.92
N HIS A 81 4.77 8.02 -9.39
CA HIS A 81 5.28 9.07 -8.54
C HIS A 81 4.62 8.97 -7.17
N LEU A 82 5.44 8.97 -6.12
CA LEU A 82 5.00 8.94 -4.74
C LEU A 82 5.47 10.22 -4.03
N GLU A 83 4.56 10.80 -3.26
CA GLU A 83 4.81 11.82 -2.23
C GLU A 83 4.72 11.23 -0.83
N GLU A 84 3.97 10.13 -0.66
CA GLU A 84 3.88 9.36 0.59
C GLU A 84 3.38 7.93 0.33
N GLY A 85 3.34 7.09 1.37
CA GLY A 85 3.13 5.65 1.24
C GLY A 85 1.67 5.20 1.22
N SER A 86 0.74 5.94 1.80
CA SER A 86 -0.66 5.50 2.01
C SER A 86 -1.58 5.70 0.81
N GLY A 87 -1.23 6.58 -0.12
CA GLY A 87 -2.09 6.96 -1.24
C GLY A 87 -3.05 8.11 -0.93
N ILE A 88 -2.93 8.78 0.22
CA ILE A 88 -3.78 9.93 0.57
C ILE A 88 -3.34 11.22 -0.13
N SER A 89 -2.05 11.37 -0.45
CA SER A 89 -1.61 12.56 -1.16
C SER A 89 -2.21 12.63 -2.57
N ARG A 90 -2.68 13.82 -2.94
CA ARG A 90 -3.14 14.16 -4.30
C ARG A 90 -2.01 14.22 -5.31
N GLY A 91 -0.77 14.39 -4.86
CA GLY A 91 0.39 14.39 -5.74
C GLY A 91 0.88 12.99 -6.12
N ASN A 92 0.42 11.93 -5.43
CA ASN A 92 0.67 10.56 -5.88
C ASN A 92 0.05 10.33 -7.27
N ARG A 93 0.85 9.80 -8.21
CA ARG A 93 0.41 9.50 -9.57
C ARG A 93 0.88 8.12 -9.99
N PHE A 94 0.09 7.45 -10.80
CA PHE A 94 0.47 6.20 -11.45
C PHE A 94 -0.19 6.09 -12.81
N THR A 95 0.45 5.38 -13.73
CA THR A 95 -0.20 4.87 -14.95
C THR A 95 -0.79 3.48 -14.68
N ALA A 96 -1.89 3.14 -15.34
CA ALA A 96 -2.51 1.82 -15.18
C ALA A 96 -1.54 0.68 -15.54
N ARG A 97 -0.75 0.84 -16.61
CA ARG A 97 0.29 -0.12 -17.00
C ARG A 97 1.41 -0.24 -15.97
N GLY A 98 1.86 0.89 -15.41
CA GLY A 98 2.87 0.89 -14.35
C GLY A 98 2.41 0.13 -13.10
N LEU A 99 1.18 0.40 -12.64
CA LEU A 99 0.61 -0.31 -11.50
C LEU A 99 0.36 -1.80 -11.81
N ALA A 100 -0.01 -2.15 -13.05
CA ALA A 100 -0.13 -3.55 -13.47
C ALA A 100 1.22 -4.30 -13.43
N LYS A 101 2.34 -3.62 -13.74
CA LYS A 101 3.69 -4.19 -13.57
C LYS A 101 4.05 -4.39 -12.09
N VAL A 102 3.66 -3.48 -11.21
CA VAL A 102 3.78 -3.70 -9.75
C VAL A 102 2.97 -4.91 -9.32
N LEU A 103 1.72 -5.05 -9.79
CA LEU A 103 0.90 -6.24 -9.52
C LEU A 103 1.52 -7.53 -10.07
N HIS A 104 2.28 -7.48 -11.16
CA HIS A 104 3.02 -8.63 -11.67
C HIS A 104 4.05 -9.11 -10.65
N GLN A 105 4.88 -8.20 -10.12
CA GLN A 105 5.86 -8.53 -9.08
C GLN A 105 5.19 -8.93 -7.76
N PHE A 106 4.01 -8.38 -7.47
CA PHE A 106 3.25 -8.66 -6.25
C PHE A 106 2.45 -9.98 -6.30
N ALA A 107 2.42 -10.69 -7.44
CA ALA A 107 1.59 -11.89 -7.61
C ALA A 107 1.79 -12.98 -6.54
N PRO A 108 3.02 -13.29 -6.08
CA PRO A 108 3.23 -14.26 -5.00
C PRO A 108 2.55 -13.88 -3.67
N HIS A 109 2.24 -12.59 -3.49
CA HIS A 109 1.63 -12.03 -2.28
C HIS A 109 0.16 -11.65 -2.46
N ALA A 110 -0.48 -12.04 -3.57
CA ALA A 110 -1.89 -11.76 -3.83
C ALA A 110 -2.79 -12.23 -2.66
N GLY A 111 -2.38 -13.31 -1.96
CA GLY A 111 -3.00 -13.84 -0.74
C GLY A 111 -3.34 -12.79 0.33
N LEU A 112 -2.56 -11.71 0.42
CA LEU A 112 -2.74 -10.63 1.40
C LEU A 112 -3.89 -9.67 1.07
N MET A 113 -4.37 -9.67 -0.18
CA MET A 113 -5.43 -8.78 -0.63
C MET A 113 -6.81 -9.35 -0.31
N ARG A 114 -7.79 -8.46 -0.18
CA ARG A 114 -9.21 -8.80 -0.01
C ARG A 114 -9.70 -9.67 -1.16
N ARG A 115 -10.41 -10.76 -0.84
CA ARG A 115 -10.96 -11.74 -1.80
C ARG A 115 -12.46 -11.51 -2.04
N THR A 116 -12.91 -11.62 -3.29
CA THR A 116 -14.35 -11.65 -3.67
C THR A 116 -14.90 -13.08 -3.56
N LYS A 117 -16.24 -13.23 -3.61
CA LYS A 117 -16.88 -14.55 -3.72
C LYS A 117 -16.41 -15.32 -4.96
N ALA A 118 -16.18 -14.63 -6.08
CA ALA A 118 -15.69 -15.21 -7.34
C ALA A 118 -14.19 -15.59 -7.30
N GLY A 119 -13.49 -15.33 -6.19
CA GLY A 119 -12.07 -15.65 -6.04
C GLY A 119 -11.09 -14.55 -6.48
N SER A 120 -11.58 -13.47 -7.09
CA SER A 120 -10.78 -12.29 -7.42
C SER A 120 -10.22 -11.63 -6.17
N ARG A 121 -9.10 -10.94 -6.31
CA ARG A 121 -8.39 -10.26 -5.22
C ARG A 121 -8.13 -8.81 -5.57
N TYR A 122 -8.35 -7.89 -4.64
CA TYR A 122 -8.28 -6.46 -4.97
C TYR A 122 -7.93 -5.56 -3.80
N LYS A 123 -7.46 -4.35 -4.14
CA LYS A 123 -7.34 -3.22 -3.24
C LYS A 123 -8.15 -2.05 -3.80
N THR A 124 -8.89 -1.40 -2.92
CA THR A 124 -9.63 -0.17 -3.21
C THR A 124 -8.75 1.05 -2.99
N GLY A 125 -8.97 2.11 -3.77
CA GLY A 125 -8.57 3.47 -3.42
C GLY A 125 -9.75 4.41 -3.63
N THR A 126 -9.98 5.30 -2.66
CA THR A 126 -11.14 6.19 -2.66
C THR A 126 -10.70 7.55 -2.15
N LEU A 127 -10.72 8.55 -3.03
CA LEU A 127 -10.50 9.96 -2.68
C LEU A 127 -11.64 10.79 -3.29
N SER A 128 -11.88 12.01 -2.81
CA SER A 128 -12.89 12.87 -3.46
C SER A 128 -12.57 13.03 -4.96
N GLY A 129 -13.54 12.74 -5.83
CA GLY A 129 -13.38 12.79 -7.29
C GLY A 129 -12.62 11.63 -7.95
N VAL A 130 -12.12 10.63 -7.21
CA VAL A 130 -11.40 9.47 -7.79
C VAL A 130 -11.83 8.16 -7.13
N ARG A 131 -12.03 7.12 -7.95
CA ARG A 131 -12.31 5.75 -7.49
C ARG A 131 -11.36 4.80 -8.20
N THR A 132 -10.56 4.05 -7.44
CA THR A 132 -9.64 3.05 -7.99
C THR A 132 -9.95 1.65 -7.47
N LEU A 133 -9.61 0.65 -8.27
CA LEU A 133 -9.61 -0.76 -7.92
C LEU A 133 -8.46 -1.42 -8.68
N ALA A 134 -7.59 -2.14 -7.99
CA ALA A 134 -6.46 -2.82 -8.61
C ALA A 134 -6.25 -4.18 -7.97
N GLY A 135 -5.84 -5.18 -8.76
CA GLY A 135 -5.57 -6.52 -8.26
C GLY A 135 -5.61 -7.59 -9.34
N PHE A 136 -6.15 -8.75 -8.97
CA PHE A 136 -6.20 -9.97 -9.77
C PHE A 136 -7.65 -10.41 -9.93
N ALA A 137 -8.16 -10.44 -11.15
CA ALA A 137 -9.50 -10.92 -11.45
C ALA A 137 -9.44 -12.42 -11.80
N ASN A 138 -10.27 -13.23 -11.15
CA ASN A 138 -10.46 -14.62 -11.52
C ASN A 138 -11.51 -14.67 -12.62
N THR A 139 -11.07 -14.88 -13.87
CA THR A 139 -11.94 -14.80 -15.04
C THR A 139 -12.43 -16.17 -15.48
N THR A 140 -13.61 -16.22 -16.08
CA THR A 140 -14.20 -17.47 -16.62
C THR A 140 -13.48 -18.01 -17.86
N LYS A 141 -12.79 -17.14 -18.63
CA LYS A 141 -12.19 -17.51 -19.93
C LYS A 141 -10.66 -17.50 -19.95
N HIS A 142 -10.00 -16.73 -19.09
CA HIS A 142 -8.56 -16.45 -19.19
C HIS A 142 -7.79 -16.75 -17.89
N GLY A 143 -8.42 -17.45 -16.94
CA GLY A 143 -7.86 -17.68 -15.62
C GLY A 143 -7.67 -16.38 -14.85
N VAL A 144 -6.61 -16.30 -14.04
CA VAL A 144 -6.33 -15.13 -13.20
C VAL A 144 -5.58 -14.06 -14.00
N VAL A 145 -6.21 -12.90 -14.18
CA VAL A 145 -5.62 -11.75 -14.90
C VAL A 145 -5.39 -10.56 -13.96
N ARG A 146 -4.40 -9.72 -14.26
CA ARG A 146 -4.15 -8.48 -13.52
C ARG A 146 -5.05 -7.38 -14.07
N PHE A 147 -5.60 -6.54 -13.20
CA PHE A 147 -6.41 -5.40 -13.61
C PHE A 147 -6.09 -4.15 -12.80
N VAL A 148 -6.28 -3.00 -13.45
CA VAL A 148 -6.22 -1.67 -12.83
C VAL A 148 -7.37 -0.85 -13.38
N ILE A 149 -8.24 -0.36 -12.50
CA ILE A 149 -9.35 0.52 -12.79
C ILE A 149 -9.09 1.83 -12.05
N SER A 150 -9.09 2.95 -12.76
CA SER A 150 -9.00 4.30 -12.19
C SER A 150 -10.00 5.20 -12.89
N ILE A 151 -11.00 5.67 -12.14
CA ILE A 151 -12.14 6.42 -12.67
C ILE A 151 -12.17 7.79 -12.01
N ARG A 152 -12.27 8.84 -12.83
CA ARG A 152 -12.54 10.21 -12.38
C ARG A 152 -14.05 10.37 -12.20
N GLY A 153 -14.46 10.89 -11.05
CA GLY A 153 -15.88 11.06 -10.70
C GLY A 153 -16.64 9.73 -10.59
N GLY A 154 -17.93 9.82 -10.28
CA GLY A 154 -18.85 8.69 -10.31
C GLY A 154 -18.99 7.87 -9.02
N SER A 155 -19.98 6.97 -9.04
CA SER A 155 -20.31 6.10 -7.91
C SER A 155 -19.24 5.03 -7.69
N SER A 156 -18.98 4.72 -6.41
CA SER A 156 -18.17 3.56 -6.00
C SER A 156 -18.66 2.23 -6.60
N ARG A 157 -19.91 2.16 -7.09
CA ARG A 157 -20.46 0.97 -7.76
C ARG A 157 -19.85 0.69 -9.14
N LEU A 158 -19.39 1.71 -9.89
CA LEU A 158 -18.92 1.53 -11.26
C LEU A 158 -17.65 0.66 -11.33
N ARG A 159 -16.66 0.90 -10.44
CA ARG A 159 -15.43 0.08 -10.40
C ARG A 159 -15.70 -1.41 -10.16
N PHE A 160 -16.74 -1.74 -9.38
CA PHE A 160 -17.12 -3.13 -9.13
C PHE A 160 -17.96 -3.72 -10.26
N ARG A 161 -18.74 -2.91 -10.98
CA ARG A 161 -19.38 -3.36 -12.23
C ARG A 161 -18.34 -3.72 -13.28
N LEU A 162 -17.30 -2.90 -13.43
CA LEU A 162 -16.18 -3.18 -14.35
C LEU A 162 -15.41 -4.43 -13.94
N LEU A 163 -15.12 -4.62 -12.63
CA LEU A 163 -14.52 -5.87 -12.17
C LEU A 163 -15.38 -7.09 -12.54
N ARG A 164 -16.70 -7.02 -12.34
CA ARG A 164 -17.61 -8.12 -12.72
C ARG A 164 -17.63 -8.40 -14.22
N ALA A 165 -17.49 -7.38 -15.06
CA ALA A 165 -17.33 -7.58 -16.50
C ALA A 165 -16.01 -8.34 -16.77
N ILE A 166 -14.88 -7.87 -16.22
CA ILE A 166 -13.59 -8.56 -16.37
C ILE A 166 -13.67 -10.02 -15.90
N GLU A 167 -14.31 -10.30 -14.76
CA GLU A 167 -14.52 -11.66 -14.24
C GLU A 167 -15.29 -12.57 -15.23
N ARG A 168 -16.18 -12.01 -16.07
CA ARG A 168 -16.90 -12.77 -17.12
C ARG A 168 -16.09 -13.00 -18.40
N GLY A 169 -14.84 -12.54 -18.43
CA GLY A 169 -14.03 -12.48 -19.64
C GLY A 169 -14.34 -11.24 -20.50
N LEU A 170 -14.92 -10.21 -19.85
CA LEU A 170 -15.70 -9.08 -20.37
C LEU A 170 -17.16 -9.45 -20.67
#